data_AF-A0A6C2UQ51-F1
#
_entry.id   AF-A0A6C2UQ51-F1
#
_cell.length_a   1.000
_cell.length_b   1.000
_cell.length_c   1.000
_cell.angle_alpha   90.00
_cell.angle_beta   90.00
_cell.angle_gamma   90.00
#
_symmetry.space_group_name_H-M   'P 1'
#
loop_
_entity.id
_entity.type
_entity.pdbx_description
1 polymer ?
#
loop_
_entity_poly.entity_id
_entity_poly.type
_entity_poly.pdbx_seq_one_letter_code
_entity_poly.pdbx_strand_id
1 'polypeptide(L)'
;MKQRVQNTIMAASLLVLAGCMSPTWEGMSEGEIAAWKDIGFDASIAQGWRNDGFTPDTAKGWVTAEFSIDEAKDWSGERFTPEEAVGWKQGGFTLKKAIDSRAKGLTPVQMPAAPATTEESAAAPATTEESAAAPATTEESAAAPDAE
;
A
#
# COMPACT_ATOMS: atom_id res chain seq x y z
N MET A 1 -19.74 54.90 55.05
CA MET A 1 -20.71 53.82 54.75
C MET A 1 -20.26 53.16 53.45
N LYS A 2 -20.02 51.85 53.47
CA LYS A 2 -19.26 51.10 52.45
C LYS A 2 -20.21 50.60 51.35
N GLN A 3 -20.14 51.18 50.17
CA GLN A 3 -20.80 50.63 48.98
C GLN A 3 -19.96 49.47 48.48
N ARG A 4 -20.47 48.25 48.64
CA ARG A 4 -19.81 47.00 48.28
C ARG A 4 -19.74 46.88 46.75
N VAL A 5 -18.71 47.47 46.15
CA VAL A 5 -18.35 47.34 44.72
C VAL A 5 -17.61 46.02 44.47
N GLN A 6 -18.13 44.92 45.01
CA GLN A 6 -17.48 43.60 44.94
C GLN A 6 -18.56 42.53 44.94
N ASN A 7 -19.36 42.43 43.88
CA ASN A 7 -20.11 41.19 43.61
C ASN A 7 -20.53 41.04 42.15
N THR A 8 -19.66 41.43 41.23
CA THR A 8 -19.73 41.08 39.80
C THR A 8 -18.46 40.35 39.40
N ILE A 9 -18.11 39.31 40.17
CA ILE A 9 -17.04 38.37 39.81
C ILE A 9 -17.67 37.31 38.90
N MET A 10 -17.31 37.40 37.61
CA MET A 10 -17.11 36.25 36.72
C MET A 10 -18.30 35.29 36.54
N ALA A 11 -19.36 35.74 35.90
CA ALA A 11 -20.07 34.87 34.97
C ALA A 11 -19.48 35.08 33.57
N ALA A 12 -18.16 34.86 33.42
CA ALA A 12 -17.53 34.74 32.12
C ALA A 12 -17.83 33.33 31.64
N SER A 13 -18.92 33.24 30.88
CA SER A 13 -19.38 32.11 30.10
C SER A 13 -18.26 31.13 29.74
N LEU A 14 -18.41 29.88 30.20
CA LEU A 14 -17.83 28.73 29.51
C LEU A 14 -18.45 28.71 28.11
N LEU A 15 -17.80 29.40 27.17
CA LEU A 15 -18.07 29.25 25.75
C LEU A 15 -17.49 27.89 25.37
N VAL A 16 -18.31 26.84 25.51
CA VAL A 16 -18.02 25.52 24.94
C VAL A 16 -17.97 25.73 23.44
N LEU A 17 -16.77 25.98 22.92
CA LEU A 17 -16.48 25.92 21.49
C LEU A 17 -16.61 24.44 21.10
N ALA A 18 -17.83 24.01 20.83
CA ALA A 18 -18.07 22.85 20.00
C ALA A 18 -17.54 23.18 18.60
N GLY A 19 -16.22 23.03 18.43
CA GLY A 19 -15.58 23.13 17.13
C GLY A 19 -16.22 22.06 16.24
N CYS A 20 -16.97 22.49 15.23
CA CYS A 20 -17.25 21.64 14.08
C CYS A 20 -15.90 21.32 13.45
N MET A 21 -15.27 20.22 13.87
CA MET A 21 -14.06 19.70 13.26
C MET A 21 -14.48 19.22 11.87
N SER A 22 -14.49 20.15 10.92
CA SER A 22 -14.63 19.79 9.51
C SER A 22 -13.42 18.91 9.20
N PRO A 23 -13.58 17.80 8.46
CA PRO A 23 -12.44 16.97 8.09
C PRO A 23 -11.39 17.86 7.42
N THR A 24 -10.19 17.92 8.00
CA THR A 24 -9.07 18.76 7.55
C THR A 24 -7.98 17.91 6.92
N TRP A 25 -7.11 18.57 6.16
CA TRP A 25 -5.87 18.00 5.61
C TRP A 25 -4.78 17.79 6.69
N GLU A 26 -5.16 17.63 7.95
CA GLU A 26 -4.26 17.58 9.09
C GLU A 26 -3.19 16.49 8.94
N GLY A 27 -1.94 16.86 9.22
CA GLY A 27 -0.82 15.94 9.21
C GLY A 27 -0.40 15.44 7.82
N MET A 28 -0.98 15.94 6.73
CA MET A 28 -0.52 15.69 5.37
C MET A 28 0.44 16.79 4.90
N SER A 29 1.43 16.42 4.09
CA SER A 29 2.32 17.40 3.44
C SER A 29 1.60 18.14 2.30
N GLU A 30 2.06 19.33 1.91
CA GLU A 30 1.47 20.08 0.80
C GLU A 30 1.42 19.26 -0.51
N GLY A 31 2.49 18.51 -0.81
CA GLY A 31 2.54 17.63 -1.98
C GLY A 31 1.53 16.48 -1.91
N GLU A 32 1.36 15.88 -0.73
CA GLU A 32 0.36 14.83 -0.50
C GLU A 32 -1.07 15.38 -0.67
N ILE A 33 -1.34 16.55 -0.10
CA ILE A 33 -2.63 17.25 -0.26
C ILE A 33 -2.92 17.55 -1.73
N ALA A 34 -1.92 18.02 -2.47
CA ALA A 34 -2.06 18.29 -3.90
C ALA A 34 -2.39 17.01 -4.68
N ALA A 35 -1.73 15.88 -4.37
CA ALA A 35 -2.00 14.60 -5.02
C ALA A 35 -3.42 14.07 -4.73
N TRP A 36 -3.90 14.15 -3.48
CA TRP A 36 -5.28 13.78 -3.14
C TRP A 36 -6.31 14.67 -3.85
N LYS A 37 -6.05 15.98 -3.93
CA LYS A 37 -6.93 16.91 -4.66
C LYS A 37 -6.92 16.67 -6.16
N ASP A 38 -5.78 16.31 -6.74
CA ASP A 38 -5.64 16.04 -8.18
C ASP A 38 -6.52 14.85 -8.61
N ILE A 39 -6.64 13.84 -7.75
CA ILE A 39 -7.55 12.71 -7.97
C ILE A 39 -9.01 13.00 -7.58
N GLY A 40 -9.31 14.25 -7.18
CA GLY A 40 -10.66 14.72 -6.86
C GLY A 40 -11.16 14.38 -5.47
N PHE A 41 -10.29 13.95 -4.55
CA PHE A 41 -10.71 13.58 -3.20
C PHE A 41 -10.75 14.83 -2.32
N ASP A 42 -11.78 14.93 -1.49
CA ASP A 42 -11.81 15.90 -0.40
C ASP A 42 -11.03 15.39 0.82
N ALA A 43 -10.80 16.28 1.79
CA ALA A 43 -10.02 15.98 2.99
C ALA A 43 -10.58 14.79 3.80
N SER A 44 -11.90 14.62 3.85
CA SER A 44 -12.54 13.54 4.58
C SER A 44 -12.23 12.18 3.96
N ILE A 45 -12.45 12.08 2.65
CA ILE A 45 -12.19 10.85 1.91
C ILE A 45 -10.68 10.54 1.94
N ALA A 46 -9.83 11.53 1.64
CA ALA A 46 -8.38 11.36 1.68
C ALA A 46 -7.88 10.88 3.04
N GLN A 47 -8.36 11.43 4.15
CA GLN A 47 -7.99 10.97 5.50
C GLN A 47 -8.41 9.52 5.74
N GLY A 48 -9.61 9.12 5.30
CA GLY A 48 -10.07 7.73 5.42
C GLY A 48 -9.09 6.76 4.76
N TRP A 49 -8.82 6.96 3.47
CA TRP A 49 -7.88 6.13 2.71
C TRP A 49 -6.47 6.15 3.29
N ARG A 50 -5.97 7.32 3.66
CA ARG A 50 -4.64 7.49 4.25
C ARG A 50 -4.51 6.76 5.59
N ASN A 51 -5.52 6.82 6.45
CA ASN A 51 -5.51 6.16 7.75
C ASN A 51 -5.48 4.63 7.62
N ASP A 52 -6.04 4.09 6.55
CA ASP A 52 -5.93 2.67 6.20
C ASP A 52 -4.66 2.32 5.40
N GLY A 53 -3.73 3.27 5.26
CA GLY A 53 -2.40 3.06 4.68
C GLY A 53 -2.32 3.20 3.16
N PHE A 54 -3.37 3.71 2.52
CA PHE A 54 -3.38 3.93 1.07
C PHE A 54 -2.72 5.26 0.70
N THR A 55 -2.06 5.24 -0.46
CA THR A 55 -1.57 6.44 -1.13
C THR A 55 -2.64 6.97 -2.11
N PRO A 56 -2.55 8.23 -2.57
CA PRO A 56 -3.46 8.77 -3.57
C PRO A 56 -3.59 7.85 -4.81
N ASP A 57 -2.47 7.37 -5.35
CA ASP A 57 -2.46 6.52 -6.54
C ASP A 57 -3.19 5.19 -6.32
N THR A 58 -2.91 4.52 -5.19
CA THR A 58 -3.52 3.22 -4.87
C THR A 58 -5.00 3.37 -4.54
N ALA A 59 -5.38 4.37 -3.75
CA ALA A 59 -6.76 4.67 -3.42
C ALA A 59 -7.60 5.00 -4.66
N LYS A 60 -7.05 5.75 -5.63
CA LYS A 60 -7.71 6.05 -6.90
C LYS A 60 -8.09 4.78 -7.65
N GLY A 61 -7.18 3.80 -7.71
CA GLY A 61 -7.44 2.51 -8.36
C GLY A 61 -8.63 1.78 -7.73
N TRP A 62 -8.67 1.69 -6.40
CA TRP A 62 -9.76 1.04 -5.67
C TRP A 62 -11.10 1.76 -5.79
N VAL A 63 -11.11 3.10 -5.72
CA VAL A 63 -12.34 3.89 -5.93
C VAL A 63 -12.84 3.76 -7.37
N THR A 64 -11.94 3.80 -8.35
CA THR A 64 -12.30 3.61 -9.78
C THR A 64 -12.86 2.21 -10.02
N ALA A 65 -12.37 1.22 -9.29
CA ALA A 65 -12.88 -0.14 -9.25
C ALA A 65 -14.21 -0.29 -8.48
N GLU A 66 -14.77 0.80 -7.96
CA GLU A 66 -16.00 0.83 -7.15
C GLU A 66 -15.91 -0.03 -5.87
N PHE A 67 -14.72 -0.05 -5.25
CA PHE A 67 -14.51 -0.64 -3.93
C PHE A 67 -14.66 0.44 -2.84
N SER A 68 -15.33 0.06 -1.75
CA SER A 68 -15.27 0.84 -0.51
C SER A 68 -13.88 0.76 0.13
N ILE A 69 -13.58 1.65 1.09
CA ILE A 69 -12.31 1.63 1.84
C ILE A 69 -12.12 0.29 2.54
N ASP A 70 -13.17 -0.24 3.18
CA ASP A 70 -13.13 -1.52 3.89
C ASP A 70 -12.85 -2.69 2.93
N GLU A 71 -13.55 -2.75 1.79
CA GLU A 71 -13.26 -3.79 0.80
C GLU A 71 -11.85 -3.64 0.24
N ALA A 72 -11.42 -2.43 -0.12
CA ALA A 72 -10.08 -2.20 -0.63
C ALA A 72 -9.01 -2.64 0.36
N LYS A 73 -9.20 -2.38 1.66
CA LYS A 73 -8.32 -2.83 2.74
C LYS A 73 -8.25 -4.36 2.80
N ASP A 74 -9.40 -5.03 2.79
CA ASP A 74 -9.45 -6.49 2.85
C ASP A 74 -8.77 -7.13 1.64
N TRP A 75 -9.08 -6.66 0.43
CA TRP A 75 -8.51 -7.20 -0.81
C TRP A 75 -7.03 -6.87 -0.99
N SER A 76 -6.61 -5.63 -0.68
CA SER A 76 -5.20 -5.24 -0.75
C SER A 76 -4.35 -5.94 0.32
N GLY A 77 -4.91 -6.21 1.50
CA GLY A 77 -4.28 -7.01 2.56
C GLY A 77 -3.90 -8.41 2.08
N GLU A 78 -4.70 -8.98 1.19
CA GLU A 78 -4.49 -10.28 0.54
C GLU A 78 -3.69 -10.18 -0.78
N ARG A 79 -3.04 -9.03 -1.01
CA ARG A 79 -2.17 -8.77 -2.18
C ARG A 79 -2.91 -8.91 -3.51
N PHE A 80 -4.19 -8.53 -3.55
CA PHE A 80 -4.91 -8.31 -4.80
C PHE A 80 -4.72 -6.88 -5.27
N THR A 81 -4.62 -6.71 -6.58
CA THR A 81 -4.77 -5.41 -7.24
C THR A 81 -6.26 -5.06 -7.41
N PRO A 82 -6.62 -3.77 -7.55
CA PRO A 82 -7.99 -3.37 -7.86
C PRO A 82 -8.54 -4.10 -9.10
N GLU A 83 -7.72 -4.26 -10.14
CA GLU A 83 -8.10 -4.91 -11.39
C GLU A 83 -8.41 -6.40 -11.20
N GLU A 84 -7.57 -7.13 -10.46
CA GLU A 84 -7.85 -8.52 -10.10
C GLU A 84 -9.13 -8.64 -9.27
N ALA A 85 -9.28 -7.78 -8.26
CA ALA A 85 -10.42 -7.79 -7.35
C ALA A 85 -11.74 -7.56 -8.12
N VAL A 86 -11.76 -6.63 -9.07
CA VAL A 86 -12.88 -6.42 -9.99
C VAL A 86 -13.22 -7.69 -10.76
N GLY A 87 -12.22 -8.33 -11.36
CA GLY A 87 -12.45 -9.55 -12.15
C GLY A 87 -13.06 -10.69 -11.32
N TRP A 88 -12.64 -10.83 -10.06
CA TRP A 88 -13.24 -11.79 -9.13
C TRP A 88 -14.67 -11.38 -8.72
N LYS A 89 -14.89 -10.11 -8.36
CA LYS A 89 -16.20 -9.59 -7.94
C LYS A 89 -17.24 -9.71 -9.06
N GLN A 90 -16.86 -9.41 -10.30
CA GLN A 90 -17.70 -9.59 -11.48
C GLN A 90 -18.03 -11.07 -11.76
N GLY A 91 -17.11 -11.98 -11.44
CA GLY A 91 -17.36 -13.43 -11.47
C GLY A 91 -18.25 -13.94 -10.34
N GLY A 92 -18.73 -13.07 -9.44
CA GLY A 92 -19.53 -13.44 -8.28
C GLY A 92 -18.73 -14.06 -7.13
N PHE A 93 -17.41 -13.87 -7.12
CA PHE A 93 -16.54 -14.36 -6.05
C PHE A 93 -16.49 -13.34 -4.90
N THR A 94 -16.55 -13.87 -3.68
CA THR A 94 -16.15 -13.13 -2.48
C THR A 94 -14.64 -13.20 -2.32
N LEU A 95 -14.04 -12.31 -1.52
CA LEU A 95 -12.60 -12.32 -1.22
C LEU A 95 -12.11 -13.72 -0.81
N LYS A 96 -12.79 -14.36 0.15
CA LYS A 96 -12.45 -15.73 0.58
C LYS A 96 -12.41 -16.73 -0.56
N LYS A 97 -13.44 -16.73 -1.42
CA LYS A 97 -13.49 -17.63 -2.58
C LYS A 97 -12.40 -17.29 -3.60
N ALA A 98 -12.07 -16.01 -3.77
CA ALA A 98 -10.99 -15.57 -4.65
C ALA A 98 -9.63 -16.07 -4.14
N ILE A 99 -9.35 -15.97 -2.83
CA ILE A 99 -8.14 -16.54 -2.19
C ILE A 99 -8.07 -18.05 -2.41
N ASP A 100 -9.14 -18.78 -2.09
CA ASP A 100 -9.22 -20.23 -2.27
C ASP A 100 -9.03 -20.65 -3.74
N SER A 101 -9.45 -19.81 -4.68
CA SER A 101 -9.31 -20.05 -6.12
C SER A 101 -7.90 -19.73 -6.61
N ARG A 102 -7.29 -18.63 -6.14
CA ARG A 102 -5.88 -18.27 -6.41
C ARG A 102 -4.94 -19.36 -5.90
N ALA A 103 -5.20 -19.92 -4.71
CA ALA A 103 -4.45 -21.04 -4.15
C ALA A 103 -4.53 -22.32 -5.00
N LYS A 104 -5.56 -22.45 -5.85
CA LYS A 104 -5.72 -23.55 -6.81
C LYS A 104 -5.18 -23.23 -8.21
N GLY A 105 -4.54 -22.06 -8.38
CA GLY A 105 -4.00 -21.60 -9.66
C GLY A 105 -5.05 -21.03 -10.61
N LEU A 106 -6.25 -20.70 -10.13
CA LEU A 106 -7.26 -20.02 -10.94
C LEU A 106 -7.00 -18.52 -10.95
N THR A 107 -7.25 -17.88 -12.10
CA THR A 107 -7.20 -16.43 -12.27
C THR A 107 -8.62 -15.86 -12.44
N PRO A 108 -8.85 -14.58 -12.09
CA PRO A 108 -10.14 -13.95 -12.35
C PRO A 108 -10.43 -13.91 -13.85
N VAL A 109 -11.70 -13.75 -14.20
CA VAL A 109 -12.09 -13.54 -15.60
C VAL A 109 -11.48 -12.21 -16.06
N GLN A 110 -10.37 -12.28 -16.79
CA GLN A 110 -9.65 -11.11 -17.27
C GLN A 110 -10.41 -10.39 -18.38
N MET A 111 -10.55 -9.07 -18.24
CA MET A 111 -10.18 -8.16 -19.33
C MET A 111 -8.64 -8.11 -19.31
N PRO A 112 -7.91 -8.22 -20.44
CA PRO A 112 -6.49 -8.60 -20.41
C PRO A 112 -5.62 -7.57 -19.68
N ALA A 113 -5.18 -7.92 -18.48
CA ALA A 113 -4.06 -7.32 -17.77
C ALA A 113 -2.88 -8.30 -17.83
N ALA A 114 -1.71 -7.76 -18.18
CA ALA A 114 -0.47 -8.46 -18.50
C ALA A 114 -0.09 -9.56 -17.48
N PRO A 115 0.63 -10.62 -17.93
CA PRO A 115 0.92 -11.78 -17.09
C PRO A 115 1.67 -11.36 -15.83
N ALA A 116 1.05 -11.60 -14.68
CA ALA A 116 1.69 -11.48 -13.38
C ALA A 116 2.98 -12.30 -13.40
N THR A 117 4.08 -11.62 -13.09
CA THR A 117 5.42 -12.18 -12.99
C THR A 117 5.39 -13.46 -12.15
N THR A 118 5.76 -14.56 -12.79
CA THR A 118 6.24 -15.77 -12.15
C THR A 118 7.45 -15.39 -11.30
N GLU A 119 7.26 -15.14 -10.01
CA GLU A 119 8.34 -15.27 -9.04
C GLU A 119 8.08 -16.56 -8.26
N GLU A 120 8.64 -17.61 -8.85
CA GLU A 120 8.92 -18.92 -8.28
C GLU A 120 9.78 -18.76 -7.02
N SER A 121 9.13 -18.42 -5.89
CA SER A 121 9.72 -18.56 -4.56
C SER A 121 9.61 -20.02 -4.14
N ALA A 122 10.39 -20.88 -4.80
CA ALA A 122 10.61 -22.27 -4.45
C ALA A 122 12.08 -22.65 -4.63
N ALA A 123 12.95 -22.11 -3.77
CA ALA A 123 14.24 -22.70 -3.40
C ALA A 123 14.63 -22.08 -2.04
N ALA A 124 14.75 -22.80 -0.93
CA ALA A 124 15.42 -24.08 -0.74
C ALA A 124 14.78 -24.87 0.44
N PRO A 125 15.20 -26.13 0.64
CA PRO A 125 16.23 -26.31 1.66
C PRO A 125 17.45 -27.09 1.15
N ALA A 126 18.59 -26.74 1.73
CA ALA A 126 19.86 -27.42 1.57
C ALA A 126 19.81 -28.86 2.11
N THR A 127 20.44 -29.82 1.41
CA THR A 127 21.17 -30.93 2.03
C THR A 127 22.31 -31.43 1.13
N THR A 128 23.46 -31.59 1.78
CA THR A 128 24.82 -32.01 1.42
C THR A 128 24.99 -33.35 0.71
N GLU A 129 25.95 -33.47 -0.22
CA GLU A 129 26.88 -34.61 -0.41
C GLU A 129 27.98 -34.23 -1.44
N GLU A 130 29.16 -33.75 -1.04
CA GLU A 130 30.42 -34.53 -0.89
C GLU A 130 30.77 -35.49 -2.06
N SER A 131 31.60 -35.05 -3.01
CA SER A 131 32.63 -35.93 -3.59
C SER A 131 33.70 -35.15 -4.35
N ALA A 132 34.95 -35.53 -4.08
CA ALA A 132 36.18 -34.84 -4.43
C ALA A 132 36.62 -35.01 -5.90
N ALA A 133 37.30 -34.01 -6.45
CA ALA A 133 38.64 -34.16 -7.07
C ALA A 133 39.22 -32.80 -7.51
N ALA A 134 40.16 -32.32 -6.70
CA ALA A 134 41.43 -31.63 -6.97
C ALA A 134 41.77 -30.93 -8.32
N PRO A 135 42.71 -29.96 -8.29
CA PRO A 135 42.84 -28.88 -9.27
C PRO A 135 43.90 -29.17 -10.36
N ALA A 136 43.71 -28.60 -11.56
CA ALA A 136 44.75 -28.53 -12.56
C ALA A 136 45.32 -27.10 -12.60
N THR A 137 46.46 -26.93 -11.94
CA THR A 137 47.46 -25.89 -12.24
C THR A 137 48.21 -26.34 -13.50
N THR A 138 48.38 -25.47 -14.49
CA THR A 138 49.49 -25.56 -15.43
C THR A 138 49.95 -24.16 -15.80
N GLU A 139 51.16 -23.88 -15.32
CA GLU A 139 52.06 -22.78 -15.60
C GLU A 139 52.96 -23.21 -16.76
N GLU A 140 53.07 -22.43 -17.84
CA GLU A 140 54.18 -22.52 -18.83
C GLU A 140 54.12 -21.23 -19.69
N SER A 141 54.88 -20.16 -19.44
CA SER A 141 56.32 -19.95 -19.62
C SER A 141 56.80 -20.01 -21.08
N ALA A 142 56.93 -18.84 -21.72
CA ALA A 142 57.91 -18.49 -22.76
C ALA A 142 57.69 -17.00 -23.14
N ALA A 143 58.56 -16.07 -22.74
CA ALA A 143 59.84 -15.70 -23.37
C ALA A 143 59.70 -14.32 -24.08
N ALA A 144 60.36 -13.31 -23.51
CA ALA A 144 60.75 -12.06 -24.18
C ALA A 144 61.98 -12.33 -25.11
N PRO A 145 62.66 -11.32 -25.69
CA PRO A 145 62.30 -9.95 -26.10
C PRO A 145 62.55 -9.73 -27.62
N ASP A 146 62.29 -8.54 -28.18
CA ASP A 146 63.28 -7.68 -28.91
C ASP A 146 62.62 -6.65 -29.87
N ALA A 147 63.29 -5.49 -30.01
CA ALA A 147 63.31 -4.46 -31.06
C ALA A 147 61.97 -3.84 -31.55
N GLU A 148 61.82 -2.53 -31.72
CA GLU A 148 62.74 -1.50 -32.24
C GLU A 148 62.35 -0.10 -31.73
#